data_AF-A0A146FCC1-F1
#
_entry.id   AF-A0A146FCC1-F1
#
_cell.length_a   1.000
_cell.length_b   1.000
_cell.length_c   1.000
_cell.angle_alpha   90.00
_cell.angle_beta   90.00
_cell.angle_gamma   90.00
#
_symmetry.space_group_name_H-M   'P 1'
#
loop_
_entity.id
_entity.type
_entity.pdbx_description
1 polymer ?
#
loop_
_entity_poly.entity_id
_entity_poly.type
_entity_poly.pdbx_seq_one_letter_code
_entity_poly.pdbx_strand_id
1 'polypeptide(L)'
;MQSYATNVANKTLITNHYDPLLTQVTGLANNSKAYLNKGDFRQKDFQAQSFGGNYASLKQVKRRYDPEGVFYGTALVGSDDWEVASDGRLCRSSESN
;
A
#
# COMPACT_ATOMS: atom_id res chain seq x y z
N MET A 1 -28.31 -0.81 11.85
CA MET A 1 -26.86 -0.62 12.12
C MET A 1 -26.20 -2.00 12.10
N GLN A 2 -25.05 -2.18 11.46
CA GLN A 2 -24.36 -3.48 11.43
C GLN A 2 -23.71 -3.80 12.79
N SER A 3 -23.57 -5.08 13.13
CA SER A 3 -22.92 -5.51 14.38
C SER A 3 -21.39 -5.33 14.30
N TYR A 4 -20.72 -5.24 15.45
CA TYR A 4 -19.26 -5.22 15.49
C TYR A 4 -18.65 -6.47 14.84
N ALA A 5 -19.21 -7.65 15.13
CA ALA A 5 -18.75 -8.91 14.54
C ALA A 5 -18.87 -8.89 13.01
N THR A 6 -19.96 -8.32 12.49
CA THR A 6 -20.14 -8.11 11.05
C THR A 6 -19.09 -7.16 10.47
N ASN A 7 -18.80 -6.05 11.16
CA ASN A 7 -17.76 -5.11 10.71
C ASN A 7 -16.36 -5.75 10.68
N VAL A 8 -16.03 -6.56 11.68
CA VAL A 8 -14.77 -7.31 11.74
C VAL A 8 -14.67 -8.32 10.60
N ALA A 9 -15.74 -9.06 10.31
CA ALA A 9 -15.78 -10.00 9.20
C ALA A 9 -15.64 -9.27 7.85
N ASN A 10 -16.27 -8.10 7.71
CA ASN A 10 -16.28 -7.31 6.48
C ASN A 10 -15.00 -6.51 6.25
N LYS A 11 -14.09 -6.43 7.24
CA LYS A 11 -12.91 -5.57 7.16
C LYS A 11 -12.04 -5.84 5.94
N THR A 12 -12.05 -7.05 5.39
CA THR A 12 -11.21 -7.45 4.23
C THR A 12 -11.94 -7.41 2.89
N LEU A 13 -13.22 -7.03 2.85
CA LEU A 13 -13.98 -7.04 1.60
C LEU A 13 -13.41 -6.08 0.55
N ILE A 14 -12.89 -4.92 0.99
CA ILE A 14 -12.23 -3.97 0.09
C ILE A 14 -11.04 -4.65 -0.59
N THR A 15 -10.06 -5.09 0.21
CA THR A 15 -8.82 -5.74 -0.29
C THR A 15 -9.07 -6.97 -1.16
N ASN A 16 -9.95 -7.86 -0.70
CA ASN A 16 -10.04 -9.22 -1.25
C ASN A 16 -11.16 -9.39 -2.29
N HIS A 17 -12.08 -8.43 -2.39
CA HIS A 17 -13.24 -8.55 -3.27
C HIS A 17 -13.44 -7.32 -4.15
N TYR A 18 -13.56 -6.12 -3.56
CA TYR A 18 -13.88 -4.92 -4.33
C TYR A 18 -12.70 -4.37 -5.13
N ASP A 19 -11.49 -4.30 -4.55
CA ASP A 19 -10.30 -3.77 -5.24
C ASP A 19 -9.93 -4.60 -6.49
N PRO A 20 -9.95 -5.95 -6.46
CA PRO A 20 -9.74 -6.76 -7.66
C PRO A 20 -10.79 -6.50 -8.74
N LEU A 21 -12.07 -6.39 -8.37
CA LEU A 21 -13.16 -6.11 -9.32
C LEU A 21 -13.02 -4.72 -9.95
N LEU A 22 -12.69 -3.71 -9.15
CA LEU A 22 -12.43 -2.35 -9.63
C LEU A 22 -11.21 -2.32 -10.54
N THR A 23 -10.15 -3.07 -10.22
CA THR A 23 -8.96 -3.18 -11.06
C THR A 23 -9.28 -3.88 -12.38
N GLN A 24 -10.16 -4.89 -12.38
CA GLN A 24 -10.57 -5.60 -13.59
C GLN A 24 -11.32 -4.67 -14.57
N VAL A 25 -12.20 -3.80 -14.07
CA VAL A 25 -13.00 -2.91 -14.93
C VAL A 25 -12.31 -1.60 -15.28
N THR A 26 -11.45 -1.08 -14.39
CA THR A 26 -10.71 0.17 -14.65
C THR A 26 -9.38 -0.08 -15.36
N GLY A 27 -8.75 -1.24 -15.14
CA GLY A 27 -7.63 -1.79 -15.87
C GLY A 27 -6.28 -1.08 -15.68
N LEU A 28 -5.21 -1.88 -15.49
CA LEU A 28 -3.83 -1.45 -15.77
C LEU A 28 -3.68 -1.01 -17.24
N ALA A 29 -4.45 -1.59 -18.16
CA ALA A 29 -4.46 -1.27 -19.59
C ALA A 29 -4.90 0.19 -19.88
N ASN A 30 -5.70 0.79 -19.00
CA ASN A 30 -6.10 2.20 -19.12
C ASN A 30 -5.20 3.13 -18.28
N ASN A 31 -4.09 2.60 -17.75
CA ASN A 31 -3.24 3.30 -16.79
C ASN A 31 -3.99 3.82 -15.55
N SER A 32 -5.15 3.25 -15.19
CA SER A 32 -5.92 3.67 -14.01
C SER A 32 -5.12 3.52 -12.71
N LYS A 33 -5.43 4.36 -11.73
CA LYS A 33 -4.75 4.45 -10.43
C LYS A 33 -5.75 4.70 -9.31
N ALA A 34 -5.46 4.18 -8.13
CA ALA A 34 -6.18 4.46 -6.90
C ALA A 34 -5.69 5.77 -6.28
N TYR A 35 -6.63 6.62 -5.87
CA TYR A 35 -6.30 7.83 -5.13
C TYR A 35 -5.86 7.47 -3.70
N LEU A 36 -4.57 7.60 -3.42
CA LEU A 36 -3.91 7.16 -2.19
C LEU A 36 -4.65 7.56 -0.90
N ASN A 37 -5.06 8.83 -0.78
CA ASN A 37 -5.71 9.33 0.45
C ASN A 37 -7.09 8.69 0.74
N LYS A 38 -7.64 7.92 -0.20
CA LYS A 38 -8.90 7.17 -0.05
C LYS A 38 -8.74 5.69 -0.42
N GLY A 39 -7.51 5.20 -0.58
CA GLY A 39 -7.23 3.82 -1.00
C GLY A 39 -7.16 2.84 0.17
N ASP A 40 -7.18 1.53 -0.13
CA ASP A 40 -6.91 0.49 0.87
C ASP A 40 -5.41 0.42 1.18
N PHE A 41 -5.06 0.60 2.45
CA PHE A 41 -3.69 0.48 2.93
C PHE A 41 -3.11 -0.94 2.79
N ARG A 42 -3.96 -1.94 2.52
CA ARG A 42 -3.56 -3.35 2.29
C ARG A 42 -3.38 -3.70 0.83
N GLN A 43 -3.46 -2.73 -0.08
CA GLN A 43 -3.25 -2.97 -1.51
C GLN A 43 -1.84 -3.54 -1.74
N LYS A 44 -1.75 -4.77 -2.25
CA LYS A 44 -0.48 -5.49 -2.39
C LYS A 44 0.49 -4.83 -3.38
N ASP A 45 -0.04 -4.31 -4.48
CA ASP A 45 0.69 -3.63 -5.55
C ASP A 45 0.54 -2.10 -5.46
N PHE A 46 0.50 -1.56 -4.24
CA PHE A 46 0.29 -0.12 -3.98
C PHE A 46 1.27 0.78 -4.75
N GLN A 47 2.50 0.34 -5.02
CA GLN A 47 3.47 1.10 -5.82
C GLN A 47 2.89 1.43 -7.19
N ALA A 48 2.38 0.41 -7.88
CA ALA A 48 1.79 0.56 -9.20
C ALA A 48 0.41 1.23 -9.12
N GLN A 49 -0.43 0.86 -8.16
CA GLN A 49 -1.81 1.34 -8.06
C GLN A 49 -1.90 2.80 -7.62
N SER A 50 -1.02 3.28 -6.75
CA SER A 50 -1.09 4.66 -6.24
C SER A 50 -0.10 5.60 -6.92
N PHE A 51 1.09 5.13 -7.27
CA PHE A 51 2.17 5.98 -7.78
C PHE A 51 2.52 5.71 -9.25
N GLY A 52 2.22 4.50 -9.75
CA GLY A 52 2.53 4.10 -11.12
C GLY A 52 4.01 4.28 -11.47
N GLY A 53 4.29 4.81 -12.66
CA GLY A 53 5.66 5.07 -13.14
C GLY A 53 6.45 6.07 -12.29
N ASN A 54 5.80 6.83 -11.39
CA ASN A 54 6.48 7.81 -10.53
C ASN A 54 7.14 7.16 -9.30
N TYR A 55 6.82 5.90 -8.97
CA TYR A 55 7.27 5.29 -7.72
C TYR A 55 8.81 5.31 -7.57
N ALA A 56 9.53 4.94 -8.64
CA ALA A 56 10.99 4.88 -8.61
C ALA A 56 11.61 6.26 -8.35
N SER A 57 11.15 7.31 -9.03
CA SER A 57 11.62 8.68 -8.83
C SER A 57 11.30 9.20 -7.44
N LEU A 58 10.09 8.93 -6.93
CA LEU A 58 9.71 9.30 -5.57
C LEU A 58 10.55 8.55 -4.53
N LYS A 59 10.87 7.27 -4.75
CA LYS A 59 11.73 6.48 -3.85
C LYS A 59 13.16 7.03 -3.83
N GLN A 60 13.68 7.55 -4.95
CA GLN A 60 14.97 8.26 -4.97
C GLN A 60 14.92 9.55 -4.14
N VAL A 61 13.85 10.36 -4.27
CA VAL A 61 13.65 11.55 -3.44
C VAL A 61 13.57 11.18 -1.96
N LYS A 62 12.78 10.15 -1.62
CA LYS A 62 12.65 9.63 -0.26
C LYS A 62 14.02 9.23 0.31
N ARG A 63 14.82 8.47 -0.42
CA ARG A 63 16.18 8.08 0.00
C ARG A 63 17.12 9.28 0.18
N ARG A 64 16.97 10.34 -0.63
CA ARG A 64 17.77 11.56 -0.50
C ARG A 64 17.47 12.34 0.79
N TYR A 65 16.20 12.43 1.17
CA TYR A 65 15.76 13.27 2.30
C TYR A 65 15.49 12.49 3.59
N ASP A 66 15.28 11.18 3.51
CA ASP A 66 15.09 10.28 4.64
C ASP A 66 15.83 8.95 4.39
N PRO A 67 17.18 8.97 4.35
CA PRO A 67 17.99 7.78 4.06
C PRO A 67 17.85 6.69 5.12
N GLU A 68 17.58 7.08 6.37
CA GLU A 68 17.40 6.16 7.50
C GLU A 68 15.96 5.62 7.61
N GLY A 69 15.04 6.12 6.77
CA GLY A 69 13.65 5.66 6.73
C GLY A 69 12.86 5.96 8.00
N VAL A 70 13.18 7.06 8.68
CA VAL A 70 12.54 7.48 9.94
C VAL A 70 11.04 7.71 9.77
N PHE A 71 10.63 8.26 8.61
CA PHE A 71 9.22 8.54 8.34
C PHE A 71 8.57 7.35 7.62
N TYR A 72 7.95 6.46 8.38
CA TYR A 72 7.20 5.32 7.88
C TYR A 72 5.70 5.59 7.78
N GLY A 73 5.05 5.02 6.76
CA GLY A 73 3.61 4.88 6.69
C GLY A 73 3.25 3.74 5.74
N THR A 74 2.23 2.95 6.10
CA THR A 74 1.82 1.78 5.31
C THR A 74 1.35 2.20 3.91
N ALA A 75 1.80 1.48 2.87
CA ALA A 75 1.52 1.76 1.47
C ALA A 75 1.98 3.15 0.99
N LEU A 76 2.99 3.75 1.64
CA LEU A 76 3.65 4.97 1.18
C LEU A 76 4.98 4.67 0.50
N VAL A 77 5.54 5.67 -0.17
CA VAL A 77 6.85 5.56 -0.83
C VAL A 77 7.93 5.14 0.17
N GLY A 78 8.60 4.01 -0.11
CA GLY A 78 9.66 3.45 0.72
C GLY A 78 9.15 2.60 1.89
N SER A 79 7.84 2.39 2.03
CA SER A 79 7.32 1.51 3.08
C SER A 79 7.64 0.03 2.83
N ASP A 80 8.01 -0.32 1.60
CA ASP A 80 8.48 -1.64 1.16
C ASP A 80 9.91 -1.98 1.63
N ASP A 81 10.65 -0.99 2.16
CA ASP A 81 11.94 -1.22 2.82
C ASP A 81 11.74 -1.72 4.29
N TRP A 82 10.50 -1.93 4.71
CA TRP A 82 10.12 -2.34 6.06
C TRP A 82 9.02 -3.42 6.06
N GLU A 83 9.01 -4.23 7.11
CA GLU A 83 8.00 -5.24 7.37
C GLU A 83 7.49 -5.11 8.81
N VAL A 84 6.19 -5.34 9.01
CA VAL A 84 5.59 -5.39 10.35
C VAL A 84 5.59 -6.84 10.81
N ALA A 85 6.36 -7.14 11.86
CA ALA A 85 6.42 -8.45 12.47
C ALA A 85 5.07 -8.85 13.10
N SER A 86 4.90 -10.14 13.40
CA SER A 86 3.67 -10.66 14.00
C SER A 86 3.32 -10.05 15.37
N ASP A 87 4.33 -9.52 16.07
CA ASP A 87 4.17 -8.81 17.35
C ASP A 87 3.98 -7.29 17.19
N GLY A 88 3.87 -6.80 15.94
CA GLY A 88 3.65 -5.40 15.61
C GLY A 88 4.91 -4.54 15.52
N ARG A 89 6.11 -5.09 15.75
CA ARG A 89 7.36 -4.33 15.55
C ARG A 89 7.61 -4.05 14.07
N LEU A 90 8.14 -2.88 13.78
CA LEU A 90 8.61 -2.52 12.44
C LEU A 90 10.09 -2.91 12.29
N CYS A 91 10.38 -3.74 11.30
CA CYS A 91 11.71 -4.28 11.00
C CYS A 91 12.12 -3.91 9.57
N ARG A 92 13.42 -3.80 9.29
CA ARG A 92 13.91 -3.66 7.91
C ARG A 92 13.60 -4.93 7.12
N SER A 93 13.14 -4.78 5.87
CA SER A 93 12.91 -5.93 4.99
C SER A 93 14.25 -6.57 4.61
N SER A 94 14.27 -7.88 4.41
CA SER A 94 15.50 -8.61 4.03
C SER A 94 16.01 -8.23 2.63
N GLU A 95 15.19 -7.56 1.82
CA GLU A 95 15.53 -7.08 0.47
C GLU A 95 15.96 -5.60 0.43
N SER A 96 15.98 -4.90 1.57
CA SER A 96 16.48 -3.51 1.63
C SER A 96 18.01 -3.48 1.60
N ASN A 97 18.61 -3.64 0.42
CA ASN A 97 20.03 -3.40 0.16
C ASN A 97 20.22 -2.06 -0.58
#